data_AF-A0A519WLV3-F1
#
_entry.id   AF-A0A519WLV3-F1
#
_cell.length_a   1.000
_cell.length_b   1.000
_cell.length_c   1.000
_cell.angle_alpha   90.00
_cell.angle_beta   90.00
_cell.angle_gamma   90.00
#
_symmetry.space_group_name_H-M   'P 1'
#
loop_
_entity.id
_entity.type
_entity.pdbx_description
1 polymer ?
#
loop_
_entity_poly.entity_id
_entity_poly.type
_entity_poly.pdbx_seq_one_letter_code
_entity_poly.pdbx_strand_id
1 'polypeptide(L)'
;MQVLNSDQLVFNYVGYASQTITVGNRTTINVSLKSAVTGLSDVVVVGYGTTKRADLTGAIGSVNMKDLEQAPVKSFDQALSGRVAGVQVSTNDGQPGATANIVIRGAGSISQDNSPLYVIDGFPSENANANSINPSDIESIDVLKDASATAIYGARGSNGVVLITTKKGKAGKPQLTYNAYYGFQKAPEKIPVMGPYEYVKYLRDLDQAIADSTYLKGGTTLDDYRNVQGLDMQDYVYQT
;
A
#
# COMPACT_ATOMS: atom_id res chain seq x y z
N MET A 1 -46.66 -13.05 -23.74
CA MET A 1 -46.57 -13.50 -22.34
C MET A 1 -47.78 -12.95 -21.61
N GLN A 2 -48.67 -13.80 -21.09
CA GLN A 2 -49.79 -13.37 -20.25
C GLN A 2 -49.28 -13.29 -18.81
N VAL A 3 -49.47 -12.13 -18.18
CA VAL A 3 -49.08 -11.89 -16.78
C VAL A 3 -50.18 -12.45 -15.88
N LEU A 4 -49.80 -13.26 -14.88
CA LEU A 4 -50.74 -13.84 -13.93
C LEU A 4 -51.05 -12.84 -12.81
N ASN A 5 -52.25 -12.91 -12.23
CA ASN A 5 -52.67 -12.00 -11.16
C ASN A 5 -51.78 -12.06 -9.90
N SER A 6 -51.03 -13.16 -9.73
CA SER A 6 -50.06 -13.37 -8.65
C SER A 6 -48.68 -12.78 -8.93
N ASP A 7 -48.43 -12.29 -10.13
CA ASP A 7 -47.11 -11.77 -10.51
C ASP A 7 -46.83 -10.46 -9.76
N GLN A 8 -45.57 -10.27 -9.39
CA GLN A 8 -45.11 -9.10 -8.65
C GLN A 8 -44.17 -8.28 -9.54
N LEU A 9 -44.41 -6.98 -9.59
CA LEU A 9 -43.54 -6.02 -10.25
C LEU A 9 -42.67 -5.34 -9.21
N VAL A 10 -41.36 -5.42 -9.40
CA VAL A 10 -40.36 -4.78 -8.54
C VAL A 10 -39.83 -3.55 -9.26
N PHE A 11 -40.02 -2.38 -8.63
CA PHE A 11 -39.51 -1.11 -9.13
C PHE A 11 -38.31 -0.68 -8.31
N ASN A 12 -37.17 -0.49 -8.97
CA ASN A 12 -35.92 -0.07 -8.34
C ASN A 12 -35.33 1.12 -9.11
N TYR A 13 -34.86 2.13 -8.38
CA TYR A 13 -34.20 3.30 -8.94
C TYR A 13 -33.19 3.85 -7.93
N VAL A 14 -32.03 4.30 -8.42
CA VAL A 14 -30.94 4.78 -7.57
C VAL A 14 -31.39 6.00 -6.75
N GLY A 15 -31.23 5.92 -5.42
CA GLY A 15 -31.67 6.96 -4.48
C GLY A 15 -33.11 6.81 -3.96
N TYR A 16 -33.80 5.72 -4.31
CA TYR A 16 -35.18 5.45 -3.91
C TYR A 16 -35.33 4.04 -3.30
N ALA A 17 -36.30 3.87 -2.41
CA ALA A 17 -36.60 2.56 -1.82
C ALA A 17 -37.25 1.66 -2.88
N SER A 18 -36.73 0.45 -3.04
CA SER A 18 -37.35 -0.56 -3.90
C SER A 18 -38.78 -0.85 -3.44
N GLN A 19 -39.75 -0.81 -4.36
CA GLN A 19 -41.14 -1.09 -4.07
C GLN A 19 -41.64 -2.25 -4.91
N THR A 20 -42.21 -3.26 -4.24
CA THR A 20 -42.83 -4.42 -4.88
C THR A 20 -44.34 -4.28 -4.84
N ILE A 21 -44.99 -4.40 -6.01
CA ILE A 21 -46.46 -4.32 -6.14
C ILE A 21 -46.96 -5.56 -6.87
N THR A 22 -47.94 -6.23 -6.28
CA THR A 22 -48.66 -7.34 -6.92
C THR A 22 -49.58 -6.79 -8.02
N VAL A 23 -49.52 -7.38 -9.21
CA VAL A 23 -50.28 -6.93 -10.40
C VAL A 23 -51.79 -7.00 -10.16
N GLY A 24 -52.29 -8.11 -9.58
CA GLY A 24 -53.72 -8.30 -9.34
C GLY A 24 -54.55 -8.15 -10.62
N ASN A 25 -55.72 -7.51 -10.53
CA ASN A 25 -56.61 -7.25 -11.68
C ASN A 25 -56.43 -5.84 -12.30
N ARG A 26 -55.30 -5.15 -12.05
CA ARG A 26 -55.11 -3.75 -12.47
C ARG A 26 -54.46 -3.67 -13.85
N THR A 27 -55.07 -2.92 -14.76
CA THR A 27 -54.53 -2.66 -16.12
C THR A 27 -53.56 -1.47 -16.16
N THR A 28 -53.54 -0.63 -15.13
CA THR A 28 -52.61 0.50 -15.00
C THR A 28 -52.10 0.59 -13.56
N ILE A 29 -50.78 0.63 -13.38
CA ILE A 29 -50.11 0.69 -12.07
C ILE A 29 -49.22 1.93 -12.05
N ASN A 30 -49.66 2.96 -11.32
CA ASN A 30 -48.87 4.16 -11.08
C ASN A 30 -48.11 4.00 -9.76
N VAL A 31 -46.78 4.12 -9.80
CA VAL A 31 -45.90 3.95 -8.64
C VAL A 31 -45.11 5.22 -8.39
N SER A 32 -45.24 5.78 -7.18
CA SER A 32 -44.42 6.89 -6.71
C SER A 32 -43.42 6.35 -5.69
N LEU A 33 -42.16 6.23 -6.08
CA LEU A 33 -41.11 5.75 -5.20
C LEU A 33 -40.80 6.78 -4.11
N LYS A 34 -40.61 6.30 -2.88
CA LYS A 34 -40.12 7.15 -1.78
C LYS A 34 -38.61 7.25 -1.85
N SER A 35 -38.08 8.47 -1.76
CA SER A 35 -36.63 8.72 -1.69
C SER A 35 -36.04 7.94 -0.52
N ALA A 36 -35.06 7.09 -0.79
CA ALA A 36 -34.28 6.40 0.22
C ALA A 36 -32.90 7.04 0.23
N VAL A 37 -32.66 7.89 1.23
CA VAL A 37 -31.31 8.39 1.52
C VAL A 37 -30.52 7.26 2.17
N THR A 38 -30.13 6.27 1.38
CA THR A 38 -29.07 5.34 1.77
C THR A 38 -27.75 6.08 1.60
N GLY A 39 -27.36 6.82 2.64
CA GLY A 39 -25.97 7.23 2.76
C GLY A 39 -25.13 5.95 2.81
N LEU A 40 -24.19 5.80 1.86
CA LEU A 40 -23.19 4.72 1.91
C LEU A 40 -22.50 4.82 3.27
N SER A 41 -22.94 3.97 4.20
CA SER A 41 -22.35 3.89 5.52
C SER A 41 -21.17 2.97 5.36
N ASP A 42 -20.02 3.54 5.01
CA ASP A 42 -18.76 2.83 5.18
C ASP A 42 -18.63 2.54 6.67
N VAL A 43 -18.86 1.27 7.01
CA VAL A 43 -18.70 0.77 8.37
C VAL A 43 -17.21 0.52 8.54
N VAL A 44 -16.60 1.28 9.44
CA VAL A 44 -15.23 1.03 9.86
C VAL A 44 -15.31 0.21 11.14
N VAL A 45 -14.62 -0.92 11.17
CA VAL A 45 -14.46 -1.70 12.41
C VAL A 45 -13.53 -0.87 13.29
N VAL A 46 -13.87 -0.66 14.56
CA VAL A 46 -12.92 -0.05 15.51
C VAL A 46 -12.97 -0.94 16.75
N GLY A 47 -11.95 -1.76 16.95
CA GLY A 47 -11.95 -2.76 18.02
C GLY A 47 -13.02 -3.85 17.85
N TYR A 48 -13.83 -4.07 18.88
CA TYR A 48 -14.88 -5.11 18.93
C TYR A 48 -16.27 -4.65 18.42
N GLY A 49 -16.39 -3.39 17.95
CA GLY A 49 -17.65 -2.80 17.50
C GLY A 49 -17.57 -2.24 16.08
N THR A 50 -18.71 -2.19 15.40
CA THR A 50 -18.86 -1.50 14.11
C THR A 50 -19.45 -0.12 14.36
N THR A 51 -18.74 0.95 13.97
CA THR A 51 -19.25 2.32 14.09
C THR A 51 -19.30 2.98 12.73
N LYS A 52 -20.28 3.87 12.51
CA LYS A 52 -20.39 4.60 11.25
C LYS A 52 -19.27 5.61 11.16
N ARG A 53 -18.63 5.73 9.99
CA ARG A 53 -17.56 6.71 9.72
C ARG A 53 -17.90 8.14 10.14
N ALA A 54 -19.18 8.51 10.11
CA ALA A 54 -19.66 9.84 10.48
C ALA A 54 -19.64 10.14 11.99
N ASP A 55 -19.63 9.12 12.84
CA ASP A 55 -19.74 9.27 14.30
C ASP A 55 -18.37 9.24 15.01
N LEU A 56 -17.28 9.08 14.24
CA LEU A 56 -15.91 9.02 14.77
C LEU A 56 -15.31 10.42 14.83
N THR A 57 -15.18 10.94 16.04
CA THR A 57 -14.58 12.25 16.33
C THR A 57 -13.04 12.25 16.29
N GLY A 58 -12.40 11.10 16.05
CA GLY A 58 -10.95 10.93 15.96
C GLY A 58 -10.42 10.91 14.52
N ALA A 59 -9.18 11.32 14.32
CA ALA A 59 -8.50 11.30 13.03
C ALA A 59 -8.15 9.87 12.61
N ILE A 60 -8.98 9.31 11.72
CA ILE A 60 -8.78 8.02 11.07
C ILE A 60 -8.40 8.28 9.62
N GLY A 61 -7.37 7.60 9.14
CA GLY A 61 -7.02 7.58 7.72
C GLY A 61 -7.34 6.21 7.13
N SER A 62 -8.20 6.15 6.12
CA SER A 62 -8.54 4.90 5.44
C SER A 62 -7.83 4.85 4.08
N VAL A 63 -7.41 3.66 3.65
CA VAL A 63 -6.87 3.44 2.30
C VAL A 63 -7.97 2.90 1.39
N ASN A 64 -8.17 3.55 0.25
CA ASN A 64 -9.02 3.03 -0.82
C ASN A 64 -8.37 1.80 -1.46
N MET A 65 -8.97 0.63 -1.25
CA MET A 65 -8.45 -0.63 -1.80
C MET A 65 -8.50 -0.72 -3.32
N LYS A 66 -9.39 0.03 -3.98
CA LYS A 66 -9.45 0.09 -5.46
C LYS A 66 -8.14 0.59 -6.06
N ASP A 67 -7.52 1.58 -5.42
CA ASP A 67 -6.25 2.13 -5.86
C ASP A 67 -5.09 1.16 -5.55
N LEU A 68 -5.30 0.26 -4.58
CA LEU A 68 -4.35 -0.79 -4.18
C LEU A 68 -4.35 -1.94 -5.19
N GLU A 69 -5.51 -2.29 -5.72
CA GLU A 69 -5.65 -3.33 -6.74
C GLU A 69 -5.14 -2.88 -8.12
N GLN A 70 -5.11 -1.57 -8.41
CA GLN A 70 -4.59 -1.02 -9.66
C GLN A 70 -3.06 -0.95 -9.73
N ALA A 71 -2.39 -0.81 -8.58
CA ALA A 71 -0.94 -0.77 -8.50
C ALA A 71 -0.43 -2.11 -7.97
N PRO A 72 0.47 -2.83 -8.66
CA PRO A 72 1.04 -4.08 -8.14
C PRO A 72 1.99 -3.77 -6.98
N VAL A 73 1.43 -3.55 -5.80
CA VAL A 73 2.17 -3.42 -4.54
C VAL A 73 2.45 -4.81 -3.98
N LYS A 74 3.72 -5.07 -3.63
CA LYS A 74 4.18 -6.39 -3.16
C LYS A 74 3.61 -6.74 -1.78
N SER A 75 3.28 -5.72 -0.98
CA SER A 75 2.81 -5.85 0.40
C SER A 75 1.98 -4.62 0.80
N PHE A 76 1.11 -4.76 1.80
CA PHE A 76 0.17 -3.71 2.18
C PHE A 76 0.83 -2.51 2.87
N ASP A 77 1.98 -2.71 3.51
CA ASP A 77 2.78 -1.69 4.20
C ASP A 77 3.35 -0.66 3.23
N GLN A 78 3.91 -1.11 2.10
CA GLN A 78 4.36 -0.24 1.01
C GLN A 78 3.20 0.57 0.43
N ALA A 79 2.01 -0.02 0.42
CA ALA A 79 0.84 0.60 -0.17
C ALA A 79 0.22 1.70 0.71
N LEU A 80 0.55 1.75 2.00
CA LEU A 80 0.21 2.87 2.88
C LEU A 80 1.01 4.13 2.54
N SER A 81 2.16 3.98 1.89
CA SER A 81 3.07 5.08 1.55
C SER A 81 2.39 6.10 0.66
N GLY A 82 2.33 7.35 1.12
CA GLY A 82 1.75 8.47 0.38
C GLY A 82 0.23 8.46 0.23
N ARG A 83 -0.46 7.39 0.67
CA ARG A 83 -1.92 7.26 0.56
C ARG A 83 -2.66 7.71 1.81
N VAL A 84 -1.99 7.70 2.96
CA VAL A 84 -2.56 8.16 4.23
C VAL A 84 -1.76 9.33 4.78
N ALA A 85 -2.42 10.47 4.98
CA ALA A 85 -1.76 11.65 5.55
C ALA A 85 -1.20 11.37 6.96
N GLY A 86 0.04 11.76 7.21
CA GLY A 86 0.70 11.55 8.50
C GLY A 86 1.15 10.11 8.76
N VAL A 87 1.18 9.26 7.74
CA VAL A 87 1.83 7.94 7.80
C VAL A 87 3.10 8.01 6.97
N GLN A 88 4.23 7.75 7.62
CA GLN A 88 5.53 7.66 6.97
C GLN A 88 5.89 6.19 6.83
N VAL A 89 6.20 5.77 5.61
CA VAL A 89 6.64 4.42 5.31
C VAL A 89 8.08 4.53 4.81
N SER A 90 9.00 3.83 5.47
CA SER A 90 10.42 3.80 5.12
C SER A 90 10.85 2.36 4.86
N THR A 91 11.39 2.11 3.68
CA THR A 91 12.02 0.84 3.33
C THR A 91 13.52 1.02 3.44
N ASN A 92 14.18 0.21 4.27
CA ASN A 92 15.63 0.30 4.42
C ASN A 92 16.34 -0.11 3.12
N ASP A 93 15.85 -1.15 2.45
CA ASP A 93 16.46 -1.70 1.24
C ASP A 93 15.40 -2.11 0.20
N GLY A 94 15.81 -2.20 -1.07
CA GLY A 94 14.94 -2.62 -2.19
C GLY A 94 14.79 -4.14 -2.33
N GLN A 95 15.17 -4.92 -1.32
CA GLN A 95 15.13 -6.38 -1.38
C GLN A 95 13.68 -6.89 -1.41
N PRO A 96 13.33 -7.85 -2.28
CA PRO A 96 12.04 -8.51 -2.22
C PRO A 96 11.78 -9.14 -0.85
N GLY A 97 10.60 -8.89 -0.27
CA GLY A 97 10.22 -9.39 1.05
C GLY A 97 10.76 -8.59 2.23
N ALA A 98 11.53 -7.53 2.01
CA ALA A 98 11.88 -6.59 3.08
C ALA A 98 10.61 -5.88 3.57
N THR A 99 10.34 -5.95 4.87
CA THR A 99 9.22 -5.24 5.51
C THR A 99 9.53 -3.75 5.61
N ALA A 100 8.56 -2.91 5.30
CA ALA A 100 8.69 -1.47 5.49
C ALA A 100 8.47 -1.10 6.96
N ASN A 101 9.26 -0.16 7.45
CA ASN A 101 9.05 0.47 8.74
C ASN A 101 8.00 1.58 8.61
N ILE A 102 6.90 1.44 9.35
CA ILE A 102 5.77 2.39 9.35
C ILE A 102 5.83 3.22 10.62
N VAL A 103 5.70 4.55 10.48
CA VAL A 103 5.63 5.50 11.60
C VAL A 103 4.43 6.41 11.41
N ILE A 104 3.57 6.51 12.43
CA ILE A 104 2.34 7.31 12.38
C ILE A 104 2.56 8.59 13.18
N ARG A 105 2.41 9.75 12.52
CA ARG A 105 2.62 11.10 13.09
C ARG A 105 4.01 11.36 13.68
N GLY A 106 5.03 10.68 13.14
CA GLY A 106 6.42 10.85 13.54
C GLY A 106 6.82 9.94 14.71
N ALA A 107 8.11 9.96 15.05
CA ALA A 107 8.67 9.13 16.11
C ALA A 107 8.21 9.65 17.49
N GLY A 108 7.47 8.82 18.23
CA GLY A 108 7.03 9.11 19.59
C GLY A 108 8.10 8.87 20.66
N SER A 109 9.15 8.13 20.31
CA SER A 109 10.27 7.79 21.19
C SER A 109 11.61 7.95 20.48
N ILE A 110 12.64 8.34 21.25
CA ILE A 110 14.02 8.46 20.80
C ILE A 110 14.77 7.13 20.95
N SER A 111 14.39 6.32 21.93
CA SER A 111 15.14 5.11 22.34
C SER A 111 14.35 3.81 22.27
N GLN A 112 13.03 3.88 22.06
CA GLN A 112 12.16 2.70 21.94
C GLN A 112 11.64 2.54 20.51
N ASP A 113 11.09 1.36 20.24
CA ASP A 113 10.43 1.06 18.97
C ASP A 113 9.22 1.99 18.74
N ASN A 114 9.15 2.56 17.54
CA ASN A 114 8.09 3.47 17.09
C ASN A 114 7.10 2.77 16.15
N SER A 115 7.21 1.45 15.98
CA SER A 115 6.30 0.67 15.16
C SER A 115 4.86 0.74 15.70
N PRO A 116 3.85 0.84 14.82
CA PRO A 116 2.45 0.83 15.23
C PRO A 116 1.99 -0.57 15.61
N LEU A 117 0.88 -0.65 16.32
CA LEU A 117 0.20 -1.93 16.54
C LEU A 117 -0.60 -2.33 15.30
N TYR A 118 -0.39 -3.53 14.79
CA TYR A 118 -1.23 -4.09 13.73
C TYR A 118 -2.37 -4.87 14.34
N VAL A 119 -3.58 -4.70 13.82
CA VAL A 119 -4.75 -5.45 14.26
C VAL A 119 -5.40 -6.06 13.05
N ILE A 120 -5.40 -7.39 12.97
CA ILE A 120 -5.90 -8.14 11.82
C ILE A 120 -7.19 -8.84 12.26
N ASP A 121 -8.33 -8.47 11.67
CA ASP A 121 -9.64 -9.01 12.03
C ASP A 121 -9.95 -8.99 13.55
N GLY A 122 -9.43 -7.98 14.25
CA GLY A 122 -9.60 -7.81 15.69
C GLY A 122 -8.52 -8.43 16.57
N PHE A 123 -7.55 -9.16 15.99
CA PHE A 123 -6.42 -9.74 16.72
C PHE A 123 -5.19 -8.83 16.65
N PRO A 124 -4.72 -8.28 17.78
CA PRO A 124 -3.52 -7.44 17.81
C PRO A 124 -2.25 -8.27 17.63
N SER A 125 -1.34 -7.77 16.80
CA SER A 125 -0.01 -8.33 16.55
C SER A 125 1.02 -7.21 16.53
N GLU A 126 2.03 -7.33 17.38
CA GLU A 126 3.13 -6.36 17.50
C GLU A 126 4.23 -6.63 16.46
N ASN A 127 4.28 -7.85 15.90
CA ASN A 127 5.24 -8.27 14.88
C ASN A 127 4.54 -8.80 13.63
N ALA A 128 3.53 -8.08 13.15
CA ALA A 128 2.87 -8.48 11.90
C ALA A 128 3.86 -8.35 10.76
N ASN A 129 4.32 -9.49 10.23
CA ASN A 129 5.06 -9.51 8.99
C ASN A 129 4.10 -9.09 7.87
N ALA A 130 4.29 -7.91 7.29
CA ALA A 130 3.40 -7.39 6.27
C ALA A 130 3.32 -8.28 5.01
N ASN A 131 4.31 -9.17 4.81
CA ASN A 131 4.34 -10.14 3.72
C ASN A 131 3.49 -11.39 3.98
N SER A 132 3.01 -11.63 5.22
CA SER A 132 2.21 -12.82 5.53
C SER A 132 0.76 -12.69 5.07
N ILE A 133 0.31 -11.48 4.75
CA ILE A 133 -1.06 -11.19 4.32
C ILE A 133 -1.03 -10.84 2.84
N ASN A 134 -1.81 -11.55 2.04
CA ASN A 134 -2.00 -11.20 0.65
C ASN A 134 -2.84 -9.91 0.55
N PRO A 135 -2.37 -8.85 -0.12
CA PRO A 135 -3.14 -7.62 -0.30
C PRO A 135 -4.50 -7.84 -0.97
N SER A 136 -4.64 -8.89 -1.78
CA SER A 136 -5.90 -9.25 -2.46
C SER A 136 -6.99 -9.70 -1.50
N ASP A 137 -6.62 -10.18 -0.31
CA ASP A 137 -7.55 -10.68 0.72
C ASP A 137 -7.97 -9.58 1.69
N ILE A 138 -7.41 -8.37 1.57
CA ILE A 138 -7.72 -7.23 2.43
C ILE A 138 -8.96 -6.49 1.90
N GLU A 139 -9.96 -6.25 2.75
CA GLU A 139 -11.15 -5.46 2.44
C GLU A 139 -10.94 -3.97 2.75
N SER A 140 -10.31 -3.65 3.87
CA SER A 140 -9.96 -2.28 4.25
C SER A 140 -8.70 -2.23 5.09
N ILE A 141 -7.96 -1.10 4.97
CA ILE A 141 -6.87 -0.74 5.87
C ILE A 141 -7.21 0.62 6.46
N ASP A 142 -7.38 0.65 7.78
CA ASP A 142 -7.77 1.82 8.53
C ASP A 142 -6.69 2.15 9.56
N VAL A 143 -6.19 3.38 9.53
CA VAL A 143 -5.10 3.86 10.39
C VAL A 143 -5.67 4.80 11.44
N LEU A 144 -5.59 4.38 12.70
CA LEU A 144 -5.98 5.17 13.86
C LEU A 144 -4.79 5.99 14.34
N LYS A 145 -4.91 7.32 14.29
CA LYS A 145 -3.79 8.25 14.51
C LYS A 145 -3.87 9.04 15.82
N ASP A 146 -5.07 9.09 16.41
CA ASP A 146 -5.34 9.86 17.63
C ASP A 146 -5.47 8.97 18.85
N ALA A 147 -5.08 9.52 19.99
CA ALA A 147 -5.20 8.86 21.29
C ALA A 147 -6.63 8.41 21.62
N SER A 148 -7.66 9.15 21.17
CA SER A 148 -9.07 8.77 21.38
C SER A 148 -9.46 7.52 20.59
N ALA A 149 -8.92 7.35 19.38
CA ALA A 149 -9.18 6.19 18.53
C ALA A 149 -8.34 4.97 18.94
N THR A 150 -7.11 5.19 19.43
CA THR A 150 -6.22 4.11 19.88
C THR A 150 -6.43 3.69 21.34
N ALA A 151 -7.18 4.47 22.14
CA ALA A 151 -7.45 4.18 23.56
C ALA A 151 -8.01 2.78 23.82
N ILE A 152 -8.76 2.21 22.87
CA ILE A 152 -9.31 0.84 22.97
C ILE A 152 -8.19 -0.21 23.03
N TYR A 153 -7.06 0.05 22.38
CA TYR A 153 -5.89 -0.83 22.33
C TYR A 153 -4.85 -0.50 23.42
N GLY A 154 -5.14 0.48 24.28
CA GLY A 154 -4.32 0.85 25.43
C GLY A 154 -2.91 1.32 25.07
N ALA A 155 -1.95 1.03 25.96
CA ALA A 155 -0.57 1.47 25.80
C ALA A 155 0.12 0.94 24.53
N ARG A 156 -0.35 -0.19 23.97
CA ARG A 156 0.19 -0.77 22.73
C ARG A 156 -0.17 0.05 21.49
N GLY A 157 -1.25 0.83 21.55
CA GLY A 157 -1.66 1.74 20.48
C GLY A 157 -1.11 3.15 20.60
N SER A 158 -0.12 3.40 21.48
CA SER A 158 0.47 4.74 21.70
C SER A 158 1.14 5.30 20.44
N ASN A 159 1.76 4.43 19.64
CA ASN A 159 2.41 4.75 18.37
C ASN A 159 1.42 4.75 17.17
N GLY A 160 0.12 4.64 17.43
CA GLY A 160 -0.91 4.45 16.40
C GLY A 160 -1.27 2.99 16.17
N VAL A 161 -2.40 2.77 15.49
CA VAL A 161 -2.91 1.42 15.21
C VAL A 161 -3.25 1.30 13.73
N VAL A 162 -2.76 0.24 13.07
CA VAL A 162 -3.12 -0.13 11.70
C VAL A 162 -4.10 -1.30 11.77
N LEU A 163 -5.35 -1.03 11.45
CA LEU A 163 -6.42 -2.01 11.43
C LEU A 163 -6.59 -2.56 10.01
N ILE A 164 -6.53 -3.88 9.89
CA ILE A 164 -6.66 -4.62 8.65
C ILE A 164 -7.90 -5.50 8.77
N THR A 165 -8.87 -5.28 7.88
CA THR A 165 -10.06 -6.13 7.78
C THR A 165 -9.92 -7.00 6.55
N THR A 166 -10.10 -8.32 6.67
CA THR A 166 -10.05 -9.23 5.53
C THR A 166 -11.42 -9.38 4.85
N LYS A 167 -11.40 -9.69 3.54
CA LYS A 167 -12.60 -9.93 2.73
C LYS A 167 -13.33 -11.16 3.27
N LYS A 168 -14.59 -10.97 3.68
CA LYS A 168 -15.48 -12.06 4.10
C LYS A 168 -16.50 -12.39 3.01
N GLY A 169 -16.95 -13.65 2.99
CA GLY A 169 -17.98 -14.10 2.05
C GLY A 169 -19.27 -13.30 2.22
N LYS A 170 -19.81 -12.75 1.12
CA LYS A 170 -21.06 -12.00 1.11
C LYS A 170 -22.21 -12.92 0.69
N ALA A 171 -23.35 -12.81 1.36
CA ALA A 171 -24.55 -13.56 0.98
C ALA A 171 -25.03 -13.10 -0.41
N GLY A 172 -25.24 -14.05 -1.34
CA GLY A 172 -25.67 -13.74 -2.69
C GLY A 172 -25.11 -14.71 -3.72
N LYS A 173 -25.06 -14.26 -4.98
CA LYS A 173 -24.51 -15.05 -6.08
C LYS A 173 -23.00 -15.23 -5.87
N PRO A 174 -22.45 -16.44 -6.10
CA PRO A 174 -21.02 -16.66 -6.03
C PRO A 174 -20.31 -15.75 -7.05
N GLN A 175 -19.28 -15.05 -6.60
CA GLN A 175 -18.40 -14.22 -7.44
C GLN A 175 -17.02 -14.86 -7.48
N LEU A 176 -16.51 -15.07 -8.69
CA LEU A 176 -15.16 -15.58 -8.92
C LEU A 176 -14.36 -14.48 -9.62
N THR A 177 -13.21 -14.12 -9.04
CA THR A 177 -12.28 -13.14 -9.60
C THR A 177 -10.94 -13.83 -9.82
N TYR A 178 -10.34 -13.63 -11.00
CA TYR A 178 -9.02 -14.16 -11.35
C TYR A 178 -8.09 -13.01 -11.73
N ASN A 179 -6.97 -12.91 -11.04
CA ASN A 179 -5.95 -11.89 -11.26
C ASN A 179 -4.64 -12.56 -11.65
N ALA A 180 -4.01 -12.11 -12.73
CA ALA A 180 -2.70 -12.58 -13.17
C ALA A 180 -1.85 -11.37 -13.57
N TYR A 181 -0.61 -11.34 -13.10
CA TYR A 181 0.35 -10.29 -13.42
C TYR A 181 1.73 -10.90 -13.70
N TYR A 182 2.51 -10.20 -14.52
CA TYR A 182 3.87 -10.57 -14.85
C TYR A 182 4.72 -9.29 -14.91
N GLY A 183 5.96 -9.37 -14.43
CA GLY A 183 6.85 -8.21 -14.36
C GLY A 183 8.31 -8.61 -14.30
N PHE A 184 9.16 -7.72 -14.77
CA PHE A 184 10.62 -7.87 -14.70
C PHE A 184 11.18 -6.87 -13.69
N GLN A 185 12.17 -7.30 -12.92
CA GLN A 185 12.92 -6.41 -12.03
C GLN A 185 14.27 -6.10 -12.71
N LYS A 186 14.62 -4.82 -12.79
CA LYS A 186 15.94 -4.37 -13.25
C LYS A 186 16.60 -3.61 -12.11
N ALA A 187 17.92 -3.75 -11.97
CA ALA A 187 18.67 -2.92 -11.05
C ALA A 187 18.41 -1.43 -11.35
N PRO A 188 18.26 -0.59 -10.31
CA PRO A 188 18.15 0.85 -10.48
C PRO A 188 19.39 1.43 -11.16
N GLU A 189 19.31 2.68 -11.59
CA GLU A 189 20.40 3.38 -12.26
C GLU A 189 21.69 3.30 -11.44
N LYS A 190 22.76 2.79 -12.07
CA LYS A 190 24.07 2.67 -11.42
C LYS A 190 24.64 4.06 -11.18
N ILE A 191 25.38 4.21 -10.09
CA ILE A 191 26.11 5.43 -9.83
C ILE A 191 27.19 5.54 -10.92
N PRO A 192 27.33 6.68 -11.62
CA PRO A 192 28.42 6.87 -12.56
C PRO A 192 29.74 6.82 -11.79
N VAL A 193 30.50 5.76 -12.03
CA VAL A 193 31.84 5.57 -11.46
C VAL A 193 32.89 6.04 -12.45
N MET A 194 34.03 6.49 -11.93
CA MET A 194 35.15 6.91 -12.76
C MET A 194 35.69 5.72 -13.56
N GLY A 195 35.86 5.91 -14.86
CA GLY A 195 36.63 4.99 -15.68
C GLY A 195 38.13 5.02 -15.34
N PRO A 196 38.94 4.06 -15.84
CA PRO A 196 40.38 4.02 -15.54
C PRO A 196 41.12 5.32 -15.88
N TYR A 197 40.79 5.94 -17.02
CA TYR A 197 41.33 7.24 -17.42
C TYR A 197 41.01 8.34 -16.41
N GLU A 198 39.74 8.43 -15.98
CA GLU A 198 39.27 9.48 -15.08
C GLU A 198 39.89 9.32 -13.68
N TYR A 199 40.03 8.08 -13.23
CA TYR A 199 40.68 7.74 -11.97
C TYR A 199 42.16 8.13 -11.95
N VAL A 200 42.93 7.77 -12.97
CA VAL A 200 44.36 8.11 -13.06
C VAL A 200 44.54 9.63 -13.23
N LYS A 201 43.67 10.28 -14.01
CA LYS A 201 43.66 11.75 -14.13
C LYS A 201 43.42 12.40 -12.77
N TYR A 202 42.41 11.95 -12.03
CA TYR A 202 42.08 12.47 -10.70
C TYR A 202 43.26 12.32 -9.72
N LEU A 203 43.92 11.16 -9.71
CA LEU A 203 45.11 10.95 -8.88
C LEU A 203 46.25 11.88 -9.27
N ARG A 204 46.45 12.13 -10.56
CA ARG A 204 47.49 13.06 -11.04
C ARG A 204 47.19 14.51 -10.68
N ASP A 205 45.90 14.89 -10.72
CA ASP A 205 45.45 16.23 -10.31
C ASP A 205 45.60 16.43 -8.79
N LEU A 206 45.53 15.36 -7.98
CA LEU A 206 45.80 15.39 -6.54
C LEU A 206 47.30 15.41 -6.19
N ASP A 207 48.05 14.47 -6.74
CA ASP A 207 49.50 14.35 -6.55
C ASP A 207 50.15 13.75 -7.80
N GLN A 208 50.80 14.64 -8.56
CA GLN A 208 51.47 14.28 -9.79
C GLN A 208 52.59 13.25 -9.57
N ALA A 209 53.35 13.32 -8.47
CA ALA A 209 54.49 12.43 -8.24
C ALA A 209 54.03 10.99 -7.95
N ILE A 210 52.91 10.81 -7.25
CA ILE A 210 52.33 9.49 -6.96
C ILE A 210 51.73 8.88 -8.22
N ALA A 211 50.97 9.66 -9.00
CA ALA A 211 50.37 9.17 -10.25
C ALA A 211 51.43 8.76 -11.27
N ASP A 212 52.48 9.57 -11.43
CA ASP A 212 53.57 9.30 -12.38
C ASP A 212 54.39 8.07 -11.96
N SER A 213 54.63 7.90 -10.66
CA SER A 213 55.37 6.76 -10.12
C SER A 213 54.54 5.49 -9.93
N THR A 214 53.22 5.52 -9.98
CA THR A 214 52.40 4.31 -9.75
C THR A 214 51.71 3.84 -11.02
N TYR A 215 51.16 4.76 -11.81
CA TYR A 215 50.31 4.46 -12.96
C TYR A 215 50.97 4.84 -14.30
N LEU A 216 51.78 5.91 -14.36
CA LEU A 216 52.43 6.35 -15.62
C LEU A 216 53.89 5.87 -15.76
N LYS A 217 54.23 4.73 -15.15
CA LYS A 217 55.58 4.14 -15.24
C LYS A 217 55.86 3.55 -16.62
N GLY A 218 57.12 3.55 -17.02
CA GLY A 218 57.59 2.78 -18.18
C GLY A 218 57.18 3.33 -19.55
N GLY A 219 56.82 4.62 -19.64
CA GLY A 219 56.38 5.25 -20.88
C GLY A 219 54.87 5.21 -21.12
N THR A 220 54.11 4.66 -20.17
CA THR A 220 52.65 4.68 -20.18
C THR A 220 52.15 6.10 -19.95
N THR A 221 51.27 6.58 -20.81
CA THR A 221 50.67 7.92 -20.75
C THR A 221 49.23 7.85 -20.25
N LEU A 222 48.68 8.99 -19.86
CA LEU A 222 47.29 9.06 -19.44
C LEU A 222 46.32 8.58 -20.53
N ASP A 223 46.63 8.81 -21.81
CA ASP A 223 45.78 8.41 -22.93
C ASP A 223 45.70 6.89 -23.12
N ASP A 224 46.71 6.13 -22.66
CA ASP A 224 46.69 4.67 -22.71
C ASP A 224 45.55 4.09 -21.86
N TYR A 225 45.13 4.81 -20.82
CA TYR A 225 44.01 4.43 -19.96
C TYR A 225 42.62 4.68 -20.56
N ARG A 226 42.51 5.36 -21.72
CA ARG A 226 41.20 5.58 -22.38
C ARG A 226 40.60 4.29 -22.92
N ASN A 227 41.44 3.34 -23.32
CA ASN A 227 41.03 2.07 -23.93
C ASN A 227 41.12 0.89 -22.95
N VAL A 228 41.52 1.14 -21.70
CA VAL A 228 41.54 0.11 -20.65
C VAL A 228 40.12 -0.15 -20.19
N GLN A 229 39.70 -1.41 -20.23
CA GLN A 229 38.41 -1.80 -19.68
C GLN A 229 38.45 -1.68 -18.16
N GLY A 230 37.64 -0.78 -17.61
CA GLY A 230 37.47 -0.62 -16.16
C GLY A 230 36.66 -1.75 -15.56
N LEU A 231 36.94 -2.06 -14.29
CA LEU A 231 36.13 -2.97 -13.50
C LEU A 231 35.04 -2.16 -12.80
N ASP A 232 33.77 -2.32 -13.20
CA ASP A 232 32.65 -1.77 -12.44
C ASP A 232 32.24 -2.79 -11.35
N MET A 233 32.61 -2.50 -10.11
CA MET A 233 32.23 -3.34 -8.97
C MET A 233 30.71 -3.43 -8.80
N GLN A 234 29.94 -2.47 -9.33
CA GLN A 234 28.48 -2.51 -9.31
C GLN A 234 27.92 -3.67 -10.16
N ASP A 235 28.63 -4.13 -11.20
CA ASP A 235 28.23 -5.32 -11.95
C ASP A 235 28.25 -6.58 -11.10
N TYR A 236 29.20 -6.69 -10.16
CA TYR A 236 29.33 -7.84 -9.27
C TYR A 236 28.34 -7.78 -8.11
N VAL A 237 28.01 -6.58 -7.64
CA VAL A 237 27.04 -6.38 -6.54
C VAL A 237 25.59 -6.54 -7.03
N TYR A 238 25.29 -6.10 -8.26
CA TYR A 238 23.93 -6.14 -8.82
C TYR A 238 23.65 -7.35 -9.72
N GLN A 239 24.53 -8.35 -9.76
CA GLN A 239 24.25 -9.62 -10.44
C GLN A 239 22.96 -10.23 -9.88
N THR A 240 21.89 -10.16 -10.67
CA THR A 240 20.58 -10.78 -10.45
C THR A 240 20.28 -11.71 -11.59
#